data_AF-A0AAW9EE33-F1
#
_entry.id   AF-A0AAW9EE33-F1
#
_cell.length_a   1.000
_cell.length_b   1.000
_cell.length_c   1.000
_cell.angle_alpha   90.00
_cell.angle_beta   90.00
_cell.angle_gamma   90.00
#
_symmetry.space_group_name_H-M   'P 1'
#
loop_
_entity.id
_entity.type
_entity.pdbx_description
1 polymer ?
#
loop_
_entity_poly.entity_id
_entity_poly.type
_entity_poly.pdbx_seq_one_letter_code
_entity_poly.pdbx_strand_id
1 'polypeptide(L)' 'FSNNPNFYRLRIGIGHPGDKNKVVGFVLGKPPTSEQKLIDDAIDEALACTDILMRDGYEKAINRLHSFKA' A
#
# COMPACT_ATOMS: atom_id res chain seq x y z
N PHE A 1 28.71 -3.43 -1.20
CA PHE A 1 27.33 -3.35 -0.68
C PHE A 1 26.42 -4.11 -1.63
N SER A 2 25.94 -5.29 -1.24
CA SER A 2 25.20 -6.20 -2.13
C SER A 2 23.73 -5.79 -2.21
N ASN A 3 23.19 -5.68 -3.44
CA ASN A 3 21.79 -5.38 -3.74
C ASN A 3 20.91 -6.60 -3.42
N ASN A 4 20.63 -6.87 -2.15
CA ASN A 4 19.78 -8.00 -1.75
C ASN A 4 18.29 -7.60 -1.80
N PRO A 5 17.47 -8.18 -2.69
CA PRO A 5 16.05 -7.86 -2.81
C PRO A 5 15.17 -8.48 -1.72
N ASN A 6 15.74 -9.30 -0.83
CA ASN A 6 15.02 -10.06 0.20
C ASN A 6 14.75 -9.21 1.44
N PHE A 7 13.86 -8.23 1.28
CA PHE A 7 13.32 -7.42 2.37
C PHE A 7 11.81 -7.28 2.23
N TYR A 8 11.12 -7.09 3.35
CA TYR A 8 9.68 -6.89 3.37
C TYR A 8 9.29 -5.55 2.74
N ARG A 9 8.18 -5.54 2.02
CA ARG A 9 7.62 -4.34 1.37
C ARG A 9 6.13 -4.27 1.63
N LEU A 10 5.67 -3.13 2.12
CA LEU A 10 4.26 -2.75 2.10
C LEU A 10 3.96 -2.04 0.77
N ARG A 11 2.89 -2.42 0.08
CA ARG A 11 2.47 -1.80 -1.18
C ARG A 11 1.14 -1.08 -0.98
N ILE A 12 1.13 0.23 -1.15
CA ILE A 12 -0.09 1.04 -1.12
C ILE A 12 -0.54 1.28 -2.57
N GLY A 13 -1.76 0.87 -2.89
CA GLY A 13 -2.32 1.03 -4.23
C GLY A 13 -2.78 2.47 -4.46
N ILE A 14 -2.29 3.10 -5.53
CA ILE A 14 -2.72 4.44 -5.97
C ILE A 14 -3.45 4.42 -7.32
N GLY A 15 -3.75 3.23 -7.86
CA GLY A 15 -4.30 3.08 -9.21
C GLY A 15 -3.24 3.16 -10.33
N HIS A 16 -3.71 3.18 -11.59
CA HIS A 16 -2.85 3.28 -12.77
C HIS A 16 -3.55 4.06 -13.89
N PRO A 17 -2.87 5.01 -14.57
CA PRO A 17 -3.51 5.93 -15.54
C PRO A 17 -3.84 5.29 -16.91
N GLY A 18 -3.81 3.96 -17.02
CA GLY A 18 -3.99 3.19 -18.26
C GLY A 18 -2.81 3.24 -19.25
N ASP A 19 -2.09 4.36 -19.35
CA ASP A 19 -0.97 4.57 -20.29
C ASP A 19 0.35 4.81 -19.55
N LYS A 20 1.40 4.08 -19.95
CA LYS A 20 2.76 4.20 -19.41
C LYS A 20 3.33 5.61 -19.53
N ASN A 21 3.00 6.34 -20.60
CA ASN A 21 3.50 7.70 -20.84
C ASN A 21 2.90 8.72 -19.85
N LYS A 22 1.76 8.39 -19.23
CA LYS A 22 1.07 9.24 -18.25
C LYS A 22 1.49 8.95 -16.80
N VAL A 23 2.27 7.89 -16.56
CA VAL A 23 2.63 7.43 -15.21
C VAL A 23 3.40 8.50 -14.43
N VAL A 24 4.37 9.18 -15.06
CA VAL A 24 5.17 10.21 -14.38
C VAL A 24 4.30 11.35 -13.86
N GLY A 25 3.39 11.87 -14.69
CA GLY A 25 2.46 12.92 -14.26
C GLY A 25 1.44 12.43 -13.23
N PHE A 26 1.01 11.17 -13.33
CA PHE A 26 0.08 10.56 -12.38
C PHE A 26 0.66 10.45 -10.97
N VAL A 27 1.89 9.95 -10.83
CA VAL A 27 2.51 9.76 -9.50
C VAL A 27 2.96 11.06 -8.83
N LEU A 28 3.21 12.11 -9.61
CA LEU A 28 3.57 13.43 -9.09
C LEU A 28 2.35 14.34 -8.88
N GLY A 29 1.19 13.94 -9.40
CA GLY A 29 -0.06 14.68 -9.29
C GLY A 29 -0.74 14.49 -7.94
N LYS A 30 -1.60 15.45 -7.58
CA LYS A 30 -2.48 15.29 -6.42
C LYS A 30 -3.67 14.39 -6.81
N PRO A 31 -3.96 13.31 -6.07
CA PRO A 31 -5.14 12.49 -6.35
C PRO A 31 -6.44 13.27 -6.07
N PRO A 32 -7.55 12.95 -6.76
CA PRO A 32 -8.87 13.44 -6.40
C PRO A 32 -9.22 13.10 -4.95
N THR A 33 -10.05 13.93 -4.30
CA THR A 33 -10.42 13.72 -2.88
C THR A 33 -11.03 12.34 -2.61
N SER A 34 -11.79 11.78 -3.57
CA SER A 34 -12.35 10.43 -3.45
C SER A 34 -11.28 9.34 -3.42
N GLU A 35 -10.22 9.48 -4.23
CA GLU A 35 -9.10 8.53 -4.25
C GLU A 35 -8.18 8.72 -3.05
N GLN A 36 -7.95 9.97 -2.63
CA GLN A 36 -7.18 10.28 -1.42
C GLN A 36 -7.79 9.58 -0.20
N LYS A 37 -9.12 9.61 -0.04
CA LYS A 37 -9.77 8.91 1.06
C LYS A 37 -9.48 7.41 1.06
N LEU A 38 -9.53 6.76 -0.11
CA LEU A 38 -9.23 5.32 -0.23
C LEU A 38 -7.77 5.01 0.11
N ILE A 39 -6.85 5.90 -0.25
CA ILE A 39 -5.43 5.79 0.11
C ILE A 39 -5.25 5.93 1.62
N ASP A 40 -5.91 6.90 2.24
CA ASP A 40 -5.85 7.14 3.68
C ASP A 40 -6.41 5.94 4.46
N ASP A 41 -7.58 5.42 4.05
CA ASP A 41 -8.18 4.21 4.64
C ASP A 41 -7.24 2.99 4.52
N ALA A 42 -6.53 2.84 3.39
CA ALA A 42 -5.56 1.78 3.20
C ALA A 42 -4.29 1.95 4.06
N ILE A 43 -3.87 3.19 4.34
CA ILE A 43 -2.76 3.49 5.25
C ILE A 43 -3.15 3.13 6.68
N ASP A 44 -4.36 3.52 7.12
CA ASP A 44 -4.85 3.24 8.47
C ASP A 44 -4.93 1.73 8.74
N GLU A 45 -5.45 0.95 7.78
CA GLU A 45 -5.49 -0.51 7.91
C GLU A 45 -4.07 -1.12 7.90
N ALA A 46 -3.14 -0.57 7.13
CA ALA A 46 -1.76 -1.03 7.13
C ALA A 46 -1.06 -0.77 8.47
N LEU A 47 -1.36 0.34 9.15
CA LEU A 47 -0.88 0.62 10.49
C LEU A 47 -1.41 -0.42 11.49
N ALA A 48 -2.71 -0.71 11.45
CA ALA A 48 -3.32 -1.74 12.30
C ALA A 48 -2.73 -3.14 12.03
N CYS A 49 -2.47 -3.48 10.77
CA CYS A 49 -1.83 -4.74 10.40
C CYS A 49 -0.36 -4.80 10.83
N THR A 50 0.33 -3.66 10.92
CA THR A 50 1.71 -3.61 11.42
C THR A 50 1.75 -3.93 12.92
N ASP A 51 0.77 -3.47 13.70
CA ASP A 51 0.66 -3.86 15.10
C ASP A 51 0.40 -5.36 15.26
N ILE A 52 -0.45 -5.94 14.41
CA ILE A 52 -0.69 -7.40 14.37
C ILE A 52 0.59 -8.14 13.97
N LEU A 53 1.34 -7.64 12.99
CA LEU A 53 2.60 -8.25 12.58
C LEU A 53 3.56 -8.39 13.76
N MET A 54 3.65 -7.36 14.61
CA MET A 54 4.53 -7.34 15.78
C MET A 54 4.05 -8.22 16.94
N ARG A 55 2.74 -8.35 17.13
CA ARG A 55 2.16 -9.07 18.29
C ARG A 55 1.79 -10.53 18.00
N ASP A 56 1.26 -10.75 16.80
CA ASP A 56 0.53 -11.95 16.40
C ASP A 56 1.23 -12.70 15.25
N GLY A 57 2.20 -12.06 14.59
CA GLY A 57 3.03 -12.65 13.55
C GLY A 57 2.53 -12.40 12.11
N TYR A 58 3.38 -12.79 11.16
CA TYR A 58 3.26 -12.47 9.74
C TYR A 58 1.98 -12.98 9.08
N GLU A 59 1.64 -14.26 9.31
CA GLU A 59 0.47 -14.91 8.70
C GLU A 59 -0.84 -14.18 9.01
N LYS A 60 -1.07 -13.84 10.29
CA LYS A 60 -2.28 -13.12 10.72
C LYS A 60 -2.34 -11.72 10.12
N ALA A 61 -1.22 -11.00 10.13
CA ALA A 61 -1.15 -9.64 9.59
C ALA A 61 -1.43 -9.59 8.09
N ILE A 62 -0.80 -10.49 7.31
CA ILE A 62 -0.96 -10.54 5.85
C ILE A 62 -2.37 -10.98 5.46
N ASN A 63 -2.94 -11.98 6.14
CA ASN A 63 -4.30 -12.44 5.86
C ASN A 63 -5.32 -11.31 6.05
N ARG A 64 -5.16 -10.52 7.13
CA ARG A 64 -6.00 -9.33 7.35
C ARG A 64 -5.77 -8.28 6.25
N LEU A 65 -4.52 -7.87 6.03
CA LEU A 65 -4.16 -6.83 5.08
C LEU A 65 -4.65 -7.13 3.66
N HIS A 66 -4.51 -8.37 3.18
CA HIS A 66 -4.93 -8.75 1.82
C HIS A 66 -6.44 -8.97 1.66
N SER A 67 -7.18 -9.10 2.76
CA SER A 67 -8.64 -9.19 2.73
C SER A 67 -9.33 -7.83 2.76
N PHE A 68 -8.62 -6.78 3.17
CA PHE A 68 -9.14 -5.42 3.22
C PHE A 68 -9.31 -4.82 1.81
N LYS A 69 -10.40 -4.06 1.65
CA LYS A 69 -10.64 -3.17 0.51
C LYS A 69 -11.24 -1.88 1.05
N ALA A 70 -10.60 -0.76 0.72
CA ALA A 70 -11.11 0.58 0.98
C ALA A 70 -12.35 0.88 0.13
#